data_AF-A0A7J2HHN1-F1
#
_entry.id   AF-A0A7J2HHN1-F1
#
_cell.length_a   1.000
_cell.length_b   1.000
_cell.length_c   1.000
_cell.angle_alpha   90.00
_cell.angle_beta   90.00
_cell.angle_gamma   90.00
#
_symmetry.space_group_name_H-M   'P 1'
#
loop_
_entity.id
_entity.type
_entity.pdbx_description
1 polymer ?
#
loop_
_entity_poly.entity_id
_entity_poly.type
_entity_poly.pdbx_seq_one_letter_code
_entity_poly.pdbx_strand_id
1 'polypeptide(L)'
;MKEPLIKYRIVRRSVKHPRLELWGDELRVIVPENMDPLKVMRENKRWIMRQAEFVRKASLIARSLKLIPRTKKKFKALVQRVVKEYEKLLNLNVNKVFIRKMKSCWGSCNGERNITINREAQFLPEKLIRYILYHELCHLIRWRHDKEFNELVSREFPDYERLDLELQAYWIKLREMQRTEGGFKLS
;
A
#
# COMPACT_ATOMS: atom_id res chain seq x y z
N MET A 1 5.28 -22.78 19.65
CA MET A 1 4.73 -22.06 18.47
C MET A 1 5.86 -21.90 17.46
N LYS A 2 5.69 -22.35 16.21
CA LYS A 2 6.69 -22.10 15.15
C LYS A 2 6.68 -20.61 14.82
N GLU A 3 7.85 -19.98 14.72
CA GLU A 3 7.97 -18.58 14.29
C GLU A 3 7.29 -18.42 12.92
N PRO A 4 6.42 -17.42 12.71
CA PRO A 4 5.82 -17.20 11.40
C PRO A 4 6.93 -16.79 10.42
N LEU A 5 7.26 -17.70 9.50
CA LEU A 5 8.26 -17.51 8.47
C LEU A 5 7.71 -16.56 7.39
N ILE A 6 7.96 -15.26 7.54
CA ILE A 6 7.86 -14.35 6.40
C ILE A 6 9.10 -14.53 5.53
N LYS A 7 8.88 -14.71 4.21
CA LYS A 7 9.98 -14.70 3.25
C LYS A 7 10.71 -13.36 3.35
N TYR A 8 12.04 -13.36 3.45
CA TYR A 8 12.78 -12.11 3.50
C TYR A 8 13.97 -12.09 2.52
N ARG A 9 14.43 -10.88 2.21
CA ARG A 9 15.60 -10.62 1.38
C ARG A 9 16.42 -9.48 1.96
N ILE A 10 17.73 -9.67 2.06
CA ILE A 10 18.68 -8.62 2.41
C ILE A 10 19.01 -7.82 1.14
N VAL A 11 18.90 -6.50 1.22
CA VAL A 11 19.18 -5.59 0.10
C VAL A 11 20.20 -4.56 0.57
N ARG A 12 21.41 -4.59 0.00
CA ARG A 12 22.46 -3.63 0.32
C ARG A 12 22.38 -2.42 -0.61
N ARG A 13 22.34 -1.22 -0.03
CA ARG A 13 22.23 0.06 -0.76
C ARG A 13 22.94 1.18 -0.01
N SER A 14 23.32 2.22 -0.76
CA SER A 14 23.78 3.49 -0.18
C SER A 14 22.61 4.23 0.47
N VAL A 15 22.28 3.86 1.70
CA VAL A 15 21.25 4.50 2.55
C VAL A 15 21.88 4.91 3.87
N LYS A 16 21.42 6.01 4.46
CA LYS A 16 21.93 6.51 5.75
C LYS A 16 21.45 5.65 6.94
N HIS A 17 20.24 5.12 6.86
CA HIS A 17 19.60 4.34 7.93
C HIS A 17 18.97 3.07 7.35
N PRO A 18 18.98 1.95 8.10
CA PRO A 18 18.33 0.72 7.66
C PRO A 18 16.82 0.92 7.54
N ARG A 19 16.18 0.16 6.66
CA ARG A 19 14.73 0.19 6.45
C ARG A 19 14.19 -1.23 6.33
N LEU A 20 13.02 -1.44 6.90
CA LEU A 20 12.25 -2.66 6.73
C LEU A 20 11.04 -2.32 5.87
N GLU A 21 10.90 -2.98 4.73
CA GLU A 21 9.82 -2.72 3.78
C GLU A 21 9.13 -4.04 3.41
N LEU A 22 7.79 -4.03 3.40
CA LEU A 22 7.04 -5.14 2.82
C LEU A 22 6.89 -4.97 1.32
N TRP A 23 7.13 -6.04 0.57
CA TRP A 23 7.00 -6.08 -0.87
C TRP A 23 6.13 -7.26 -1.31
N GLY A 24 4.81 -7.07 -1.28
CA GLY A 24 3.88 -8.19 -1.39
C GLY A 24 4.08 -9.14 -0.22
N ASP A 25 4.46 -10.38 -0.50
CA ASP A 25 4.68 -11.42 0.51
C ASP A 25 6.12 -11.47 1.08
N GLU A 26 7.02 -10.60 0.60
CA GLU A 26 8.45 -10.61 0.94
C GLU A 26 8.83 -9.40 1.81
N LEU A 27 9.46 -9.63 2.96
CA LEU A 27 10.11 -8.61 3.77
C LEU A 27 11.48 -8.26 3.18
N ARG A 28 11.73 -6.98 2.91
CA ARG A 28 13.05 -6.48 2.51
C ARG A 28 13.75 -5.82 3.67
N VAL A 29 14.94 -6.32 3.98
CA VAL A 29 15.85 -5.77 4.97
C VAL A 29 16.89 -4.94 4.22
N ILE A 30 16.63 -3.63 4.11
CA ILE A 30 17.48 -2.71 3.37
C ILE A 30 18.51 -2.12 4.33
N VAL A 31 19.80 -2.36 4.07
CA VAL A 31 20.89 -1.95 4.98
C VAL A 31 22.05 -1.30 4.22
N PRO A 32 22.80 -0.39 4.86
CA PRO A 32 24.12 0.03 4.38
C PRO A 32 25.09 -1.16 4.30
N GLU A 33 26.16 -1.04 3.49
CA GLU A 33 27.18 -2.10 3.34
C GLU A 33 27.81 -2.52 4.68
N ASN A 34 28.09 -1.59 5.58
CA ASN A 34 28.82 -1.90 6.81
C ASN A 34 27.90 -2.27 7.99
N MET A 35 26.62 -2.60 7.74
CA MET A 35 25.65 -2.87 8.79
C MET A 35 25.21 -4.34 8.81
N ASP A 36 25.17 -4.94 10.00
CA ASP A 36 24.63 -6.30 10.18
C ASP A 36 23.10 -6.32 10.01
N PRO A 37 22.56 -6.97 8.96
CA PRO A 37 21.13 -7.08 8.76
C PRO A 37 20.42 -7.90 9.85
N LEU A 38 21.11 -8.88 10.47
CA LEU A 38 20.51 -9.69 11.52
C LEU A 38 20.32 -8.87 12.80
N LYS A 39 21.22 -7.95 13.11
CA LYS A 39 21.03 -6.97 14.18
C LYS A 39 19.76 -6.15 13.97
N VAL A 40 19.56 -5.60 12.77
CA VAL A 40 18.34 -4.84 12.43
C VAL A 40 17.09 -5.70 12.61
N MET A 41 17.13 -6.95 12.19
CA MET A 41 16.00 -7.87 12.36
C MET A 41 15.71 -8.18 13.84
N ARG A 42 16.75 -8.43 14.65
CA ARG A 42 16.59 -8.70 16.10
C ARG A 42 15.96 -7.52 16.82
N GLU A 43 16.45 -6.30 16.56
CA GLU A 43 15.94 -5.07 17.17
C GLU A 43 14.47 -4.80 16.78
N ASN A 44 14.04 -5.26 15.61
CA ASN A 44 12.69 -5.08 15.09
C ASN A 44 11.81 -6.34 15.16
N LYS A 45 12.21 -7.36 15.94
CA LYS A 45 11.54 -8.68 15.96
C LYS A 45 10.02 -8.59 16.16
N ARG A 46 9.56 -7.76 17.11
CA ARG A 46 8.11 -7.58 17.38
C ARG A 46 7.35 -7.03 16.17
N TRP A 47 7.92 -6.06 15.47
CA TRP A 47 7.31 -5.51 14.26
C TRP A 47 7.30 -6.54 13.14
N ILE A 48 8.42 -7.27 12.93
CA ILE A 48 8.53 -8.31 11.91
C ILE A 48 7.50 -9.42 12.15
N MET A 49 7.31 -9.88 13.39
CA MET A 49 6.30 -10.90 13.71
C MET A 49 4.88 -10.42 13.39
N ARG A 50 4.54 -9.15 13.68
CA ARG A 50 3.24 -8.58 13.30
C ARG A 50 3.07 -8.54 11.79
N GLN A 51 4.10 -8.12 11.06
CA GLN A 51 4.07 -8.10 9.60
C GLN A 51 3.95 -9.51 9.00
N ALA A 52 4.62 -10.51 9.58
CA ALA A 52 4.52 -11.89 9.15
C ALA A 52 3.08 -12.42 9.29
N GLU A 53 2.42 -12.13 10.41
CA GLU A 53 1.02 -12.51 10.62
C GLU A 53 0.07 -11.75 9.68
N PHE A 54 0.31 -10.46 9.46
CA PHE A 54 -0.45 -9.65 8.52
C PHE A 54 -0.36 -10.18 7.09
N VAL A 55 0.87 -10.45 6.62
CA VAL A 55 1.12 -11.05 5.30
C VAL A 55 0.49 -12.43 5.20
N ARG A 56 0.61 -13.27 6.24
CA ARG A 56 -0.01 -14.60 6.27
C ARG A 56 -1.52 -14.53 6.05
N LYS A 57 -2.22 -13.65 6.78
CA LYS A 57 -3.66 -13.42 6.61
C LYS A 57 -3.99 -12.91 5.21
N ALA A 58 -3.22 -11.94 4.71
CA ALA A 58 -3.42 -11.38 3.37
C ALA A 58 -3.21 -12.41 2.26
N SER A 59 -2.21 -13.30 2.39
CA SER A 59 -1.96 -14.40 1.45
C SER A 59 -3.12 -15.38 1.37
N LEU A 60 -3.84 -15.63 2.48
CA LEU A 60 -5.04 -16.48 2.45
C LEU A 60 -6.15 -15.83 1.61
N ILE A 61 -6.38 -14.53 1.80
CA ILE A 61 -7.37 -13.76 1.03
C ILE A 61 -6.98 -13.70 -0.46
N ALA A 62 -5.70 -13.48 -0.75
CA ALA A 62 -5.19 -13.34 -2.12
C ALA A 62 -5.48 -14.56 -3.02
N ARG A 63 -5.54 -15.77 -2.44
CA ARG A 63 -5.82 -17.01 -3.17
C ARG A 63 -7.18 -17.00 -3.86
N SER A 64 -8.22 -16.54 -3.15
CA SER A 64 -9.60 -16.48 -3.65
C SER A 64 -9.96 -15.16 -4.33
N LEU A 65 -9.08 -14.16 -4.24
CA LEU A 65 -9.35 -12.82 -4.70
C LEU A 65 -9.34 -12.73 -6.23
N LYS A 66 -10.33 -12.00 -6.77
CA LYS A 66 -10.48 -11.73 -8.20
C LYS A 66 -10.10 -10.27 -8.51
N LEU A 67 -9.26 -10.10 -9.53
CA LEU A 67 -8.96 -8.78 -10.07
C LEU A 67 -10.14 -8.26 -10.89
N ILE A 68 -10.43 -6.97 -10.78
CA ILE A 68 -11.50 -6.34 -11.53
C ILE A 68 -10.91 -5.67 -12.77
N PRO A 69 -11.22 -6.15 -13.99
CA PRO A 69 -10.71 -5.51 -15.19
C PRO A 69 -11.34 -4.13 -15.35
N ARG A 70 -10.50 -3.09 -15.44
CA ARG A 70 -10.93 -1.71 -15.68
C ARG A 70 -9.98 -1.05 -16.67
N THR A 71 -10.53 -0.37 -17.66
CA THR A 71 -9.71 0.39 -18.62
C THR A 71 -9.10 1.62 -17.95
N LYS A 72 -7.94 2.08 -18.44
CA LYS A 72 -7.28 3.31 -17.96
C LYS A 72 -8.23 4.52 -17.96
N LYS A 73 -9.08 4.65 -18.99
CA LYS A 73 -10.09 5.72 -19.11
C LYS A 73 -11.14 5.63 -18.00
N LYS A 74 -11.73 4.45 -17.77
CA LYS A 74 -12.72 4.23 -16.71
C LYS A 74 -12.11 4.45 -15.33
N PHE A 75 -10.88 3.99 -15.11
CA PHE A 75 -10.17 4.19 -13.86
C PHE A 75 -9.88 5.68 -13.58
N LYS A 76 -9.39 6.42 -14.59
CA LYS A 76 -9.16 7.87 -14.45
C LYS A 76 -10.45 8.62 -14.11
N ALA A 77 -11.55 8.32 -14.80
CA ALA A 77 -12.84 8.95 -14.53
C ALA A 77 -13.34 8.63 -13.10
N LEU A 78 -13.20 7.38 -12.66
CA LEU A 78 -13.54 6.97 -11.29
C LEU A 78 -12.72 7.76 -10.26
N VAL A 79 -11.40 7.81 -10.41
CA VAL A 79 -10.51 8.53 -9.49
C VAL A 79 -10.89 10.02 -9.42
N GLN A 80 -11.09 10.67 -10.57
CA GLN A 80 -11.47 12.08 -10.61
C GLN A 80 -12.82 12.34 -9.94
N ARG A 81 -13.80 11.45 -10.14
CA ARG A 81 -15.11 11.56 -9.49
C ARG A 81 -14.99 11.41 -7.97
N VAL A 82 -14.31 10.37 -7.49
CA VAL A 82 -14.15 10.11 -6.05
C VAL A 82 -13.38 11.22 -5.35
N VAL A 83 -12.32 11.75 -5.96
CA VAL A 83 -11.58 12.89 -5.39
C VAL A 83 -12.52 14.09 -5.22
N LYS A 84 -13.33 14.44 -6.23
CA LYS A 84 -14.29 15.54 -6.14
C LYS A 84 -15.37 15.32 -5.09
N GLU A 85 -15.82 14.09 -4.90
CA GLU A 85 -16.77 13.73 -3.84
C GLU A 85 -16.15 14.00 -2.46
N TYR A 86 -14.89 13.60 -2.25
CA TYR A 86 -14.20 13.77 -0.98
C TYR A 86 -13.67 15.19 -0.73
N GLU A 87 -13.32 15.95 -1.77
CA GLU A 87 -13.05 17.39 -1.65
C GLU A 87 -14.24 18.13 -1.04
N LYS A 88 -15.45 17.82 -1.53
CA LYS A 88 -16.70 18.37 -0.98
C LYS A 88 -16.97 17.89 0.43
N LEU A 89 -16.87 16.57 0.67
CA LEU A 89 -17.16 15.97 1.97
C LEU A 89 -16.27 16.53 3.09
N LEU A 90 -14.98 16.70 2.79
CA LEU A 90 -13.97 17.12 3.77
C LEU A 90 -13.72 18.64 3.74
N ASN A 91 -14.42 19.39 2.88
CA ASN A 91 -14.27 20.82 2.67
C ASN A 91 -12.79 21.24 2.42
N LEU A 92 -12.15 20.61 1.44
CA LEU A 92 -10.75 20.81 1.10
C LEU A 92 -10.52 20.77 -0.40
N ASN A 93 -9.37 21.30 -0.84
CA ASN A 93 -9.01 21.43 -2.25
C ASN A 93 -7.72 20.67 -2.55
N VAL A 94 -7.77 19.82 -3.57
CA VAL A 94 -6.65 19.09 -4.18
C VAL A 94 -6.11 19.91 -5.35
N ASN A 95 -4.79 19.96 -5.48
CA ASN A 95 -4.13 20.68 -6.57
C ASN A 95 -4.15 19.85 -7.86
N LYS A 96 -3.47 18.69 -7.85
CA LYS A 96 -3.42 17.77 -8.99
C LYS A 96 -3.60 16.33 -8.56
N VAL A 97 -4.17 15.53 -9.45
CA VAL A 97 -4.32 14.09 -9.30
C VAL A 97 -3.49 13.38 -10.36
N PHE A 98 -2.56 12.54 -9.93
CA PHE A 98 -1.68 11.75 -10.78
C PHE A 98 -2.02 10.27 -10.69
N ILE A 99 -1.91 9.57 -11.83
CA ILE A 99 -1.98 8.11 -11.89
C ILE A 99 -0.62 7.61 -12.37
N ARG A 100 0.14 6.95 -11.49
CA ARG A 100 1.53 6.53 -11.75
C ARG A 100 1.77 5.09 -11.32
N LYS A 101 2.77 4.40 -11.88
CA LYS A 101 3.19 3.12 -11.32
C LYS A 101 3.95 3.40 -10.02
N MET A 102 3.47 2.85 -8.91
CA MET A 102 4.14 2.97 -7.61
C MET A 102 4.67 1.59 -7.19
N LYS A 103 5.78 1.58 -6.46
CA LYS A 103 6.50 0.35 -6.12
C LYS A 103 6.07 -0.23 -4.77
N SER A 104 5.81 0.64 -3.79
CA SER A 104 5.67 0.31 -2.37
C SER A 104 4.37 0.81 -1.72
N CYS A 105 3.55 1.60 -2.42
CA CYS A 105 2.30 2.12 -1.87
C CYS A 105 1.19 2.18 -2.92
N TRP A 106 -0.04 2.31 -2.43
CA TRP A 106 -1.25 2.44 -3.25
C TRP A 106 -1.59 3.89 -3.59
N GLY A 107 -1.18 4.83 -2.74
CA GLY A 107 -1.30 6.26 -2.96
C GLY A 107 -0.20 7.04 -2.25
N SER A 108 -0.20 8.35 -2.48
CA SER A 108 0.56 9.33 -1.70
C SER A 108 -0.04 10.73 -1.87
N CYS A 109 -0.04 11.52 -0.80
CA CYS A 109 -0.28 12.95 -0.81
C CYS A 109 1.00 13.72 -0.47
N ASN A 110 1.18 14.94 -1.01
CA ASN A 110 2.30 15.81 -0.66
C ASN A 110 1.81 17.17 -0.12
N GLY A 111 2.73 17.99 0.42
CA GLY A 111 2.41 19.30 0.99
C GLY A 111 1.83 20.32 -0.02
N GLU A 112 2.03 20.12 -1.32
CA GLU A 112 1.43 20.92 -2.39
C GLU A 112 0.00 20.48 -2.75
N ARG A 113 -0.56 19.56 -1.94
CA ARG A 113 -1.88 18.96 -2.12
C ARG A 113 -2.02 18.18 -3.42
N ASN A 114 -0.93 17.58 -3.88
CA ASN A 114 -0.94 16.67 -5.03
C ASN A 114 -1.20 15.24 -4.55
N ILE A 115 -2.21 14.60 -5.13
CA ILE A 115 -2.56 13.21 -4.86
C ILE A 115 -2.00 12.35 -5.99
N THR A 116 -1.29 11.28 -5.65
CA THR A 116 -0.90 10.24 -6.60
C THR A 116 -1.59 8.95 -6.20
N ILE A 117 -2.24 8.27 -7.15
CA ILE A 117 -2.74 6.90 -6.99
C ILE A 117 -1.96 5.95 -7.89
N ASN A 118 -1.70 4.75 -7.36
CA ASN A 118 -1.01 3.71 -8.11
C ASN A 118 -1.90 3.23 -9.27
N ARG A 119 -1.36 3.19 -10.48
CA ARG A 119 -2.07 2.70 -11.68
C ARG A 119 -2.53 1.25 -11.57
N GLU A 120 -1.87 0.44 -10.74
CA GLU A 120 -2.27 -0.94 -10.46
C GLU A 120 -3.58 -1.00 -9.66
N ALA A 121 -3.99 0.10 -9.00
CA ALA A 121 -5.29 0.19 -8.32
C ALA A 121 -6.47 0.09 -9.29
N GLN A 122 -6.23 0.19 -10.61
CA GLN A 122 -7.26 -0.08 -11.62
C GLN A 122 -7.87 -1.48 -11.50
N PHE A 123 -7.15 -2.44 -10.89
CA PHE A 123 -7.61 -3.82 -10.71
C PHE A 123 -8.40 -4.06 -9.42
N LEU A 124 -8.60 -3.01 -8.62
CA LEU A 124 -9.25 -3.09 -7.31
C LEU A 124 -10.75 -2.78 -7.40
N PRO A 125 -11.56 -3.29 -6.46
CA PRO A 125 -12.93 -2.85 -6.22
C PRO A 125 -12.99 -1.35 -5.96
N GLU A 126 -14.11 -0.73 -6.35
CA GLU A 126 -14.29 0.70 -6.11
C GLU A 126 -14.17 1.07 -4.62
N LYS A 127 -14.64 0.20 -3.70
CA LYS A 127 -14.49 0.40 -2.24
C LYS A 127 -13.02 0.62 -1.83
N LEU A 128 -12.10 -0.18 -2.35
CA LEU A 128 -10.67 -0.04 -2.03
C LEU A 128 -10.05 1.20 -2.68
N ILE A 129 -10.47 1.56 -3.90
CA ILE A 129 -10.03 2.80 -4.55
C ILE A 129 -10.49 4.02 -3.74
N ARG A 130 -11.73 4.00 -3.27
CA ARG A 130 -12.29 5.03 -2.39
C ARG A 130 -11.52 5.13 -1.08
N TYR A 131 -11.26 4.00 -0.43
CA TYR A 131 -10.45 3.94 0.78
C TYR A 131 -9.05 4.56 0.58
N ILE A 132 -8.33 4.17 -0.48
CA ILE A 132 -7.02 4.76 -0.81
C ILE A 132 -7.13 6.28 -0.95
N LEU A 133 -8.07 6.76 -1.75
CA LEU A 133 -8.20 8.20 -2.01
C LEU A 133 -8.58 8.98 -0.74
N TYR A 134 -9.52 8.46 0.05
CA TYR A 134 -9.90 9.09 1.33
C TYR A 134 -8.71 9.17 2.28
N HIS A 135 -7.93 8.08 2.40
CA HIS A 135 -6.71 8.04 3.21
C HIS A 135 -5.69 9.11 2.78
N GLU A 136 -5.45 9.27 1.47
CA GLU A 136 -4.54 10.31 0.98
C GLU A 136 -5.09 11.73 1.18
N LEU A 137 -6.40 11.93 1.12
CA LEU A 137 -7.00 13.24 1.40
C LEU A 137 -6.96 13.56 2.91
N CYS A 138 -7.07 12.55 3.79
CA CYS A 138 -6.89 12.71 5.23
C CYS A 138 -5.50 13.28 5.58
N HIS A 139 -4.48 12.97 4.77
CA HIS A 139 -3.13 13.54 4.94
C HIS A 139 -3.06 15.05 4.77
N LEU A 140 -4.04 15.68 4.12
CA LEU A 140 -4.16 17.13 4.04
C LEU A 140 -4.60 17.77 5.36
N ILE A 141 -5.23 16.99 6.24
CA ILE A 141 -5.70 17.42 7.56
C ILE A 141 -4.70 16.98 8.64
N ARG A 142 -4.24 15.72 8.59
CA ARG A 142 -3.30 15.15 9.56
C ARG A 142 -2.20 14.36 8.84
N TRP A 143 -0.97 14.84 8.92
CA TRP A 143 0.15 14.24 8.19
C TRP A 143 0.66 12.92 8.80
N ARG A 144 0.62 12.79 10.13
CA ARG A 144 1.15 11.62 10.85
C ARG A 144 0.05 10.58 11.01
N HIS A 145 0.37 9.30 10.81
CA HIS A 145 -0.52 8.15 11.11
C HIS A 145 -0.63 7.88 12.61
N ASP A 146 -1.10 8.88 13.36
CA ASP A 146 -1.38 8.77 14.79
C ASP A 146 -2.85 8.43 15.05
N LYS A 147 -3.24 8.43 16.34
CA LYS A 147 -4.59 8.07 16.76
C LYS A 147 -5.63 8.98 16.09
N GLU A 148 -5.35 10.28 16.01
CA GLU A 148 -6.22 11.27 15.39
C GLU A 148 -6.39 11.03 13.88
N PHE A 149 -5.33 10.58 13.20
CA PHE A 149 -5.43 10.16 11.79
C PHE A 149 -6.33 8.92 11.64
N ASN A 150 -6.16 7.91 12.48
CA ASN A 150 -6.98 6.70 12.43
C ASN A 150 -8.45 7.02 12.72
N GLU A 151 -8.70 7.91 13.70
CA GLU A 151 -10.04 8.42 13.99
C GLU A 151 -10.63 9.13 12.76
N LEU A 152 -9.86 9.96 12.06
CA LEU A 152 -10.30 10.63 10.84
C LEU A 152 -10.66 9.63 9.73
N VAL A 153 -9.81 8.64 9.45
CA VAL A 153 -10.06 7.60 8.46
C VAL A 153 -11.31 6.77 8.81
N SER A 154 -11.46 6.43 10.10
CA SER A 154 -12.56 5.58 10.59
C SER A 154 -13.95 6.20 10.47
N ARG A 155 -14.05 7.53 10.28
CA ARG A 155 -15.32 8.23 10.08
C ARG A 155 -16.05 7.77 8.82
N GLU A 156 -15.29 7.53 7.75
CA GLU A 156 -15.82 7.01 6.48
C GLU A 156 -15.60 5.49 6.36
N PHE A 157 -14.48 4.98 6.88
CA PHE A 157 -14.09 3.57 6.78
C PHE A 157 -13.86 2.96 8.17
N PRO A 158 -14.93 2.65 8.93
CA PRO A 158 -14.79 2.06 10.26
C PRO A 158 -14.10 0.68 10.23
N ASP A 159 -14.12 -0.01 9.08
CA ASP A 159 -13.44 -1.28 8.84
C ASP A 159 -12.05 -1.13 8.18
N TYR A 160 -11.36 0.01 8.34
CA TYR A 160 -10.10 0.30 7.64
C TYR A 160 -9.02 -0.78 7.81
N GLU A 161 -8.90 -1.40 8.99
CA GLU A 161 -7.93 -2.48 9.22
C GLU A 161 -8.18 -3.70 8.31
N ARG A 162 -9.45 -4.01 8.04
CA ARG A 162 -9.83 -5.05 7.08
C ARG A 162 -9.48 -4.60 5.66
N LEU A 163 -9.69 -3.33 5.32
CA LEU A 163 -9.37 -2.80 4.00
C LEU A 163 -7.86 -2.77 3.75
N ASP A 164 -7.04 -2.48 4.76
CA ASP A 164 -5.58 -2.60 4.70
C ASP A 164 -5.16 -4.04 4.40
N LEU A 165 -5.80 -5.01 5.05
CA LEU A 165 -5.55 -6.42 4.81
C LEU A 165 -5.94 -6.83 3.38
N GLU A 166 -7.08 -6.37 2.88
CA GLU A 166 -7.52 -6.59 1.51
C GLU A 166 -6.56 -5.94 0.50
N LEU A 167 -6.10 -4.71 0.74
CA LEU A 167 -5.10 -4.02 -0.08
C LEU A 167 -3.78 -4.79 -0.14
N GLN A 168 -3.34 -5.36 0.97
CA GLN A 168 -2.17 -6.21 1.01
C GLN A 168 -2.37 -7.50 0.21
N ALA A 169 -3.56 -8.10 0.28
CA ALA A 169 -3.91 -9.28 -0.51
C ALA A 169 -3.90 -8.98 -2.02
N TYR A 170 -4.43 -7.83 -2.45
CA TYR A 170 -4.32 -7.35 -3.83
C TYR A 170 -2.85 -7.17 -4.25
N TRP A 171 -2.00 -6.63 -3.38
CA TRP A 171 -0.57 -6.48 -3.66
C TRP A 171 0.09 -7.84 -3.94
N ILE A 172 -0.16 -8.82 -3.08
CA ILE A 172 0.36 -10.20 -3.24
C ILE A 172 -0.13 -10.79 -4.56
N LYS A 173 -1.44 -10.74 -4.83
CA LYS A 173 -2.04 -11.28 -6.06
C LYS A 173 -1.46 -10.69 -7.34
N LEU A 174 -1.33 -9.37 -7.39
CA LEU A 174 -0.78 -8.67 -8.58
C LEU A 174 0.69 -9.00 -8.80
N ARG A 175 1.48 -9.18 -7.72
CA ARG A 175 2.89 -9.54 -7.82
C ARG A 175 3.09 -11.00 -8.24
N GLU A 176 2.24 -11.92 -7.77
CA GLU A 176 2.21 -13.30 -8.25
C GLU A 176 1.96 -13.35 -9.77
N MET A 177 0.95 -12.63 -10.25
CA MET A 177 0.66 -12.54 -11.69
C MET A 177 1.83 -11.96 -12.49
N GLN A 178 2.49 -10.91 -11.99
CA GLN A 178 3.67 -10.34 -12.66
C GLN A 178 4.88 -11.28 -12.70
N ARG A 179 4.99 -12.20 -11.73
CA ARG A 179 6.04 -13.23 -11.73
C ARG A 179 5.72 -14.34 -12.74
N THR A 180 4.45 -14.74 -12.87
CA THR A 180 4.01 -15.76 -13.83
C THR A 180 3.97 -15.22 -15.27
N GLU A 181 3.56 -13.97 -15.46
CA GLU A 181 3.54 -13.28 -16.76
C GLU A 181 4.91 -12.69 -17.12
N GLY A 182 5.91 -12.78 -16.23
CA GLY A 182 7.27 -12.26 -16.42
C GLY A 182 8.08 -12.93 -17.55
N GLY A 183 7.46 -13.78 -18.37
CA GLY A 183 7.94 -14.20 -19.69
C GLY A 183 7.39 -13.37 -20.87
N PHE A 184 6.41 -12.50 -20.66
CA PHE A 184 5.84 -11.63 -21.69
C PHE A 184 5.67 -10.20 -21.15
N LYS A 185 6.50 -9.28 -21.65
CA LYS A 185 6.37 -7.85 -21.38
C LYS A 185 5.06 -7.35 -22.02
N LEU A 186 4.12 -6.90 -21.20
CA LEU A 186 3.01 -6.07 -21.67
C LEU A 186 3.54 -4.65 -21.93
N SER A 187 3.66 -4.33 -23.22
CA SER A 187 3.94 -3.01 -23.80
C SER A 187 2.79 -2.01 -23.60
#